data_AF-A0A5U2V8V9-F1
#
_entry.id   AF-A0A5U2V8V9-F1
#
_cell.length_a   1.000
_cell.length_b   1.000
_cell.length_c   1.000
_cell.angle_alpha   90.00
_cell.angle_beta   90.00
_cell.angle_gamma   90.00
#
_symmetry.space_group_name_H-M   'P 1'
#
loop_
_entity.id
_entity.type
_entity.pdbx_description
1 polymer ?
#
loop_
_entity_poly.entity_id
_entity_poly.type
_entity_poly.pdbx_seq_one_letter_code
_entity_poly.pdbx_strand_id
1 'polypeptide(L)'
;MRKIAFFLAMLLMPCVSFAGLLSSSSPVTPVSKEYKQQLMGSPVYIQIFKEERTLDLYVKMGEQYQLLDSYKICNYSGGLGPKRRQGDFKSPEG
;
A
#
# COMPACT_ATOMS: atom_id res chain seq x y z
N MET A 1 13.17 -37.01 -28.24
CA MET A 1 13.28 -36.31 -26.94
C MET A 1 13.14 -34.79 -27.03
N ARG A 2 13.71 -34.10 -28.03
CA ARG A 2 13.57 -32.64 -28.19
C ARG A 2 12.12 -32.14 -28.39
N LYS A 3 11.29 -32.89 -29.13
CA LYS A 3 9.88 -32.51 -29.38
C LYS A 3 8.98 -32.56 -28.13
N ILE A 4 9.25 -33.49 -27.20
CA ILE A 4 8.48 -33.63 -25.95
C ILE A 4 8.79 -32.46 -25.00
N ALA A 5 10.06 -32.03 -24.94
CA ALA A 5 10.47 -30.86 -24.16
C ALA A 5 9.82 -29.56 -24.66
N PHE A 6 9.60 -29.41 -25.97
CA PHE A 6 8.89 -28.25 -26.53
C PHE A 6 7.41 -28.19 -26.15
N PHE A 7 6.72 -29.33 -26.07
CA PHE A 7 5.32 -29.38 -25.63
C PHE A 7 5.16 -29.08 -24.14
N LEU A 8 6.10 -29.54 -23.31
CA LEU A 8 6.11 -29.27 -21.86
C LEU A 8 6.36 -27.78 -21.54
N ALA A 9 7.20 -27.11 -22.34
CA ALA A 9 7.45 -25.67 -22.21
C ALA A 9 6.24 -24.81 -22.63
N MET A 10 5.48 -25.22 -23.65
CA MET A 10 4.26 -24.50 -24.06
C MET A 10 3.12 -24.64 -23.04
N LEU A 11 3.04 -25.74 -22.29
CA LEU A 11 1.99 -25.96 -21.30
C LEU A 11 2.20 -25.15 -20.01
N LEU A 12 3.45 -24.78 -19.70
CA LEU A 12 3.80 -24.02 -18.49
C LEU A 12 3.78 -22.50 -18.70
N MET A 13 3.78 -22.03 -19.96
CA MET A 13 3.77 -20.61 -20.30
C MET A 13 2.46 -19.85 -19.96
N PRO A 14 1.25 -20.45 -19.95
CA PRO A 14 0.02 -19.74 -19.58
C PRO A 14 -0.12 -19.52 -18.06
N CYS A 15 0.53 -20.33 -17.23
CA CYS A 15 0.39 -20.25 -15.77
C CYS A 15 1.10 -19.04 -15.15
N VAL A 16 2.16 -18.53 -15.79
CA VAL A 16 2.92 -17.38 -15.27
C VAL A 16 2.20 -16.05 -15.56
N SER A 17 1.31 -16.01 -16.56
CA SER A 17 0.59 -14.79 -16.95
C SER A 17 -0.64 -14.47 -16.11
N PHE A 18 -1.25 -15.47 -15.43
CA PHE A 18 -2.46 -15.23 -14.64
C PHE A 18 -2.18 -14.60 -13.27
N ALA A 19 -0.99 -14.78 -12.71
CA ALA A 19 -0.61 -14.21 -11.41
C ALA A 19 -0.44 -12.67 -11.44
N GLY A 20 -0.15 -12.09 -12.61
CA GLY A 20 0.03 -10.64 -12.76
C GLY A 20 -1.27 -9.83 -12.70
N LEU A 21 -2.42 -10.45 -12.95
CA LEU A 21 -3.73 -9.76 -13.00
C LEU A 21 -4.35 -9.50 -11.61
N LEU A 22 -3.87 -10.18 -10.56
CA LEU A 22 -4.39 -10.05 -9.20
C LEU A 22 -3.78 -8.88 -8.41
N SER A 23 -2.88 -8.09 -9.00
CA SER A 23 -2.45 -6.82 -8.40
C SER A 23 -3.57 -5.78 -8.50
N SER A 24 -4.60 -5.94 -7.69
CA SER A 24 -5.68 -4.97 -7.51
C SER A 24 -5.14 -3.75 -6.74
N SER A 25 -4.38 -2.90 -7.42
CA SER A 25 -4.20 -1.51 -7.00
C SER A 25 -5.48 -0.75 -7.34
N SER A 26 -6.52 -0.95 -6.53
CA SER A 26 -7.75 -0.18 -6.65
C SER A 26 -7.38 1.31 -6.51
N PRO A 27 -7.64 2.15 -7.52
CA PRO A 27 -7.43 3.58 -7.37
C PRO A 27 -8.35 4.07 -6.25
N VAL A 28 -7.77 4.52 -5.14
CA VAL A 28 -8.50 5.15 -4.04
C VAL A 28 -9.16 6.40 -4.62
N THR A 29 -10.48 6.37 -4.75
CA THR A 29 -11.23 7.56 -5.16
C THR A 29 -11.17 8.56 -4.02
N PRO A 30 -10.82 9.84 -4.28
CA PRO A 30 -10.78 10.83 -3.23
C PRO A 30 -12.19 10.99 -2.65
N VAL A 31 -12.33 10.70 -1.36
CA VAL A 31 -13.58 10.88 -0.62
C VAL A 31 -13.95 12.36 -0.60
N SER A 32 -15.25 12.67 -0.73
CA SER A 32 -15.74 14.04 -0.83
C SER A 32 -15.37 14.87 0.41
N LYS A 33 -15.14 16.17 0.19
CA LYS A 33 -14.73 17.09 1.28
C LYS A 33 -15.82 17.20 2.35
N GLU A 34 -17.08 17.16 1.92
CA GLU A 34 -18.25 17.24 2.78
C GLU A 34 -18.30 16.04 3.75
N TYR A 35 -17.98 14.84 3.27
CA TYR A 35 -17.94 13.65 4.10
C TYR A 35 -16.79 13.69 5.11
N LYS A 36 -15.60 14.17 4.70
CA LYS A 36 -14.48 14.40 5.63
C LYS A 36 -14.85 15.40 6.72
N GLN A 37 -15.58 16.46 6.38
CA GLN A 37 -16.02 17.47 7.34
C GLN A 37 -16.96 16.89 8.40
N GLN A 38 -17.85 15.96 8.01
CA GLN A 38 -18.74 15.26 8.95
C GLN A 38 -18.00 14.39 9.96
N LEU A 39 -16.81 13.92 9.61
CA LEU A 39 -15.98 13.03 10.43
C LEU A 39 -14.94 13.76 11.28
N MET A 40 -14.95 15.09 11.28
CA MET A 40 -14.03 15.90 12.07
C MET A 40 -14.18 15.60 13.57
N GLY A 41 -13.06 15.38 14.25
CA GLY A 41 -13.01 15.04 15.68
C GLY A 41 -13.17 13.55 15.98
N SER A 42 -13.47 12.73 14.99
CA SER A 42 -13.49 11.27 15.14
C SER A 42 -12.08 10.72 15.40
N PRO A 43 -11.94 9.64 16.19
CA PRO A 43 -10.67 8.94 16.34
C PRO A 43 -10.15 8.44 14.99
N VAL A 44 -8.85 8.60 14.76
CA VAL A 44 -8.19 8.17 13.54
C VAL A 44 -7.04 7.21 13.83
N TYR A 45 -6.75 6.36 12.86
CA TYR A 45 -5.57 5.53 12.82
C TYR A 45 -4.79 5.87 11.55
N ILE A 46 -3.48 6.05 11.66
CA ILE A 46 -2.61 6.43 10.55
C ILE A 46 -1.65 5.28 10.30
N GLN A 47 -1.61 4.80 9.06
CA GLN A 47 -0.64 3.81 8.61
C GLN A 47 0.27 4.44 7.56
N ILE A 48 1.58 4.28 7.71
CA ILE A 48 2.57 4.82 6.78
C ILE A 48 3.34 3.67 6.15
N PHE A 49 3.32 3.64 4.83
CA PHE A 49 4.07 2.71 4.01
C PHE A 49 5.31 3.43 3.46
N LYS A 50 6.47 3.17 4.05
CA LYS A 50 7.72 3.91 3.76
C LYS A 50 8.24 3.67 2.34
N GLU A 51 8.10 2.46 1.81
CA GLU A 51 8.58 2.07 0.49
C GLU A 51 7.68 2.64 -0.61
N GLU A 52 6.37 2.49 -0.43
CA GLU A 52 5.32 2.99 -1.31
C GLU A 52 5.14 4.51 -1.23
N ARG A 53 5.66 5.14 -0.16
CA ARG A 53 5.53 6.56 0.14
C ARG A 53 4.07 6.99 0.24
N THR A 54 3.26 6.19 0.92
CA THR A 54 1.83 6.47 1.14
C THR A 54 1.52 6.57 2.62
N LEU A 55 0.59 7.47 2.95
CA LEU A 55 -0.02 7.59 4.26
C LEU A 55 -1.50 7.28 4.10
N ASP A 56 -1.93 6.20 4.72
CA ASP A 56 -3.33 5.79 4.76
C ASP A 56 -3.95 6.30 6.06
N LEU A 57 -5.01 7.08 5.89
CA LEU A 57 -5.79 7.64 6.98
C LEU A 57 -7.04 6.79 7.16
N TYR A 58 -7.19 6.20 8.34
CA TYR A 58 -8.37 5.45 8.74
C TYR A 58 -9.14 6.22 9.80
N VAL A 59 -10.47 6.13 9.76
CA VAL A 59 -11.37 6.75 10.74
C VAL A 59 -12.18 5.68 11.45
N LYS A 60 -12.41 5.85 12.76
CA LYS A 60 -13.22 4.94 13.54
C LYS A 60 -14.70 5.12 13.21
N MET A 61 -15.34 4.05 12.75
CA MET A 61 -16.76 3.96 12.42
C MET A 61 -17.36 2.81 13.22
N GLY A 62 -18.08 3.14 14.29
CA GLY A 62 -18.52 2.15 15.28
C GLY A 62 -17.32 1.50 15.97
N GLU A 63 -17.17 0.18 15.82
CA GLU A 63 -16.07 -0.59 16.42
C GLU A 63 -14.87 -0.79 15.49
N GLN A 64 -15.00 -0.43 14.21
CA GLN A 64 -14.00 -0.70 13.19
C GLN A 64 -13.35 0.57 12.66
N TYR A 65 -12.13 0.45 12.16
CA TYR A 65 -11.47 1.51 11.40
C TYR A 65 -11.68 1.27 9.91
N GLN A 66 -12.10 2.31 9.19
CA GLN A 66 -12.33 2.28 7.75
C GLN A 66 -11.40 3.26 7.05
N LEU A 67 -10.88 2.88 5.89
CA LEU A 67 -10.00 3.74 5.10
C LEU A 67 -10.78 4.97 4.62
N LEU A 68 -10.30 6.15 5.00
CA LEU A 68 -10.90 7.44 4.63
C LEU A 68 -10.20 8.05 3.42
N ASP A 69 -8.87 8.05 3.39
CA ASP A 69 -8.12 8.55 2.25
C ASP A 69 -6.67 8.05 2.28
N SER A 70 -5.99 8.13 1.13
CA SER A 70 -4.56 7.81 0.99
C SER A 70 -3.81 8.98 0.37
N TYR A 71 -2.75 9.42 1.06
CA TYR A 71 -1.96 10.57 0.67
C TYR A 71 -0.55 10.16 0.25
N LYS A 72 -0.06 10.73 -0.86
CA LYS A 72 1.34 10.55 -1.25
C LYS A 72 2.26 11.37 -0.36
N ILE A 73 3.34 10.75 0.11
CA ILE A 73 4.40 11.39 0.90
C ILE A 73 5.45 11.94 -0.07
N CYS A 74 5.53 13.28 -0.14
CA CYS A 74 6.45 13.95 -1.07
C CYS A 74 7.90 13.98 -0.58
N ASN A 75 8.12 13.98 0.74
CA ASN A 75 9.46 14.11 1.32
C ASN A 75 9.58 13.26 2.59
N TYR A 76 10.72 12.60 2.75
CA TYR A 76 11.10 11.85 3.94
C TYR A 76 12.61 11.88 4.09
N SER A 77 13.08 11.78 5.33
CA SER A 77 14.51 11.75 5.61
C SER A 77 15.10 10.37 5.30
N GLY A 78 16.33 10.35 4.77
CA GLY A 78 17.11 9.13 4.63
C GLY A 78 16.50 8.10 3.66
N GLY A 79 16.61 6.82 4.02
CA GLY A 79 16.15 5.68 3.21
C GLY A 79 15.36 4.67 4.04
N LEU A 80 15.02 3.53 3.45
CA LEU A 80 14.26 2.46 4.12
C LEU A 80 15.02 1.82 5.29
N GLY A 81 14.26 1.15 6.15
CA GLY A 81 14.74 0.46 7.35
C GLY A 81 14.56 1.26 8.65
N PRO A 82 14.75 0.60 9.80
CA PRO A 82 14.39 1.16 11.11
C PRO A 82 15.36 2.25 11.56
N LYS A 83 14.85 3.18 12.36
CA LYS A 83 15.68 4.13 13.10
C LYS A 83 16.44 3.41 14.22
N ARG A 84 17.75 3.60 14.30
CA ARG A 84 18.63 2.96 15.30
C ARG A 84 19.43 3.94 16.13
N ARG A 85 19.72 5.14 15.62
CA ARG A 85 20.52 6.15 16.33
C ARG A 85 20.17 7.58 15.94
N GLN A 86 20.57 8.53 16.78
CA GLN A 86 20.53 9.95 16.45
C GLN A 86 21.32 10.20 15.15
N GLY A 87 20.77 11.00 14.23
CA GLY A 87 21.47 11.40 12.99
C GLY A 87 21.53 10.35 11.88
N ASP A 88 20.86 9.19 12.00
CA ASP A 88 20.77 8.20 10.90
C ASP A 88 19.74 8.56 9.81
N PHE A 89 19.06 9.70 9.97
CA PHE A 89 18.01 10.22 9.09
C PHE A 89 16.86 9.26 8.82
N LYS A 90 16.65 8.21 9.62
CA LYS A 90 15.53 7.28 9.42
C LYS A 90 14.32 7.64 10.27
N SER A 91 13.14 7.50 9.70
CA SER A 91 11.86 7.52 10.43
C SER A 91 11.68 6.22 11.21
N PRO A 92 11.23 6.27 12.48
CA PRO A 92 10.79 5.10 13.24
C PRO A 92 9.67 4.35 12.52
N GLU A 93 9.49 3.07 12.86
CA GLU A 93 8.50 2.17 12.25
C GLU A 93 7.44 1.67 13.26
N GLY A 94 7.45 2.22 14.48
CA GLY A 94 6.62 1.82 15.63
C GLY A 94 7.21 2.35 16.92
#